data_AF-A0A4U1JJD4-F1
#
_entry.id   AF-A0A4U1JJD4-F1
#
_cell.length_a   1.000
_cell.length_b   1.000
_cell.length_c   1.000
_cell.angle_alpha   90.00
_cell.angle_beta   90.00
_cell.angle_gamma   90.00
#
_symmetry.space_group_name_H-M   'P 1'
#
loop_
_entity.id
_entity.type
_entity.pdbx_description
1 polymer ?
#
loop_
_entity_poly.entity_id
_entity_poly.type
_entity_poly.pdbx_seq_one_letter_code
_entity_poly.pdbx_strand_id
1 'polypeptide(L)'
;MKLDTVEAARVVRDASIEAMDALNSVVVEVAPLLSEASSKALRLAVARSMTAILDNLVNPVLEEYPGLEVDEDTWGDIAANRARARLAAATNSSNE
;
A
#
# COMPACT_ATOMS: atom_id res chain seq x y z
N MET A 1 1.06 1.19 -20.29
CA MET A 1 0.50 2.56 -20.24
C MET A 1 1.59 3.51 -20.69
N LYS A 2 1.27 4.63 -21.37
CA LYS A 2 2.25 5.71 -21.63
C LYS A 2 1.77 6.96 -20.93
N LEU A 3 2.64 7.62 -20.18
CA LEU A 3 2.34 8.88 -19.52
C LEU A 3 3.18 9.99 -20.15
N ASP A 4 2.53 11.09 -20.49
CA ASP A 4 3.15 12.13 -21.31
C ASP A 4 4.09 13.06 -20.52
N THR A 5 4.11 12.96 -19.18
CA THR A 5 4.96 13.76 -18.30
C THR A 5 5.40 13.01 -17.04
N VAL A 6 6.57 13.39 -16.49
CA VAL A 6 7.06 12.93 -15.18
C VAL A 6 6.05 13.26 -14.07
N GLU A 7 5.33 14.37 -14.16
CA GLU A 7 4.33 14.74 -13.16
C GLU A 7 3.12 13.81 -13.18
N ALA A 8 2.63 13.46 -14.37
CA ALA A 8 1.58 12.45 -14.51
C ALA A 8 2.04 11.08 -13.95
N ALA A 9 3.30 10.71 -14.19
CA ALA A 9 3.92 9.51 -13.63
C ALA A 9 3.96 9.53 -12.09
N ARG A 10 4.34 10.66 -11.49
CA ARG A 10 4.30 10.85 -10.03
C ARG A 10 2.89 10.70 -9.46
N VAL A 11 1.91 11.37 -10.08
CA VAL A 11 0.51 11.28 -9.64
C VAL A 11 0.00 9.84 -9.70
N VAL A 12 0.28 9.10 -10.78
CA VAL A 12 -0.16 7.71 -10.90
C VAL A 12 0.51 6.82 -9.86
N ARG A 13 1.81 6.97 -9.61
CA ARG A 13 2.52 6.24 -8.56
C ARG A 13 1.92 6.52 -7.19
N ASP A 14 1.72 7.80 -6.85
CA ASP A 14 1.25 8.21 -5.53
C ASP A 14 -0.20 7.75 -5.29
N ALA A 15 -1.08 7.92 -6.27
CA ALA A 15 -2.45 7.41 -6.21
C ALA A 15 -2.49 5.87 -6.11
N SER A 16 -1.57 5.16 -6.75
CA SER A 16 -1.44 3.71 -6.65
C SER A 16 -1.04 3.27 -5.24
N ILE A 17 -0.11 4.00 -4.60
CA ILE A 17 0.30 3.77 -3.22
C ILE A 17 -0.86 4.02 -2.25
N GLU A 18 -1.62 5.11 -2.44
CA GLU A 18 -2.82 5.41 -1.66
C GLU A 18 -3.88 4.29 -1.79
N ALA A 19 -4.11 3.79 -3.01
CA ALA A 19 -5.03 2.68 -3.24
C ALA A 19 -4.56 1.39 -2.54
N MET A 20 -3.26 1.08 -2.59
CA MET A 20 -2.68 -0.06 -1.88
C MET A 20 -2.81 0.08 -0.35
N ASP A 21 -2.67 1.29 0.18
CA ASP A 21 -2.87 1.56 1.61
C ASP A 21 -4.33 1.36 2.03
N ALA A 22 -5.28 1.88 1.25
CA ALA A 22 -6.71 1.68 1.48
C ALA A 22 -7.09 0.19 1.47
N LEU A 23 -6.56 -0.56 0.50
CA LEU A 23 -6.72 -2.02 0.43
C LEU A 23 -6.16 -2.73 1.68
N ASN A 24 -4.98 -2.31 2.13
CA ASN A 24 -4.38 -2.86 3.35
C ASN A 24 -5.22 -2.51 4.61
N SER A 25 -5.78 -1.31 4.71
CA SER A 25 -6.66 -0.92 5.82
C SER A 25 -7.90 -1.81 5.89
N VAL A 26 -8.51 -2.15 4.75
CA VAL A 26 -9.63 -3.11 4.69
C VAL A 26 -9.23 -4.47 5.29
N VAL A 27 -8.02 -4.96 5.00
CA VAL A 27 -7.54 -6.22 5.61
C VAL A 27 -7.37 -6.07 7.11
N VAL A 28 -6.76 -4.99 7.58
CA VAL A 28 -6.50 -4.78 9.00
C VAL A 28 -7.80 -4.68 9.80
N GLU A 29 -8.80 -3.96 9.27
CA GLU A 29 -10.06 -3.70 9.96
C GLU A 29 -11.04 -4.89 9.88
N VAL A 30 -11.17 -5.50 8.71
CA VAL A 30 -12.23 -6.49 8.45
C VAL A 30 -11.77 -7.91 8.73
N ALA A 31 -10.51 -8.26 8.43
CA ALA A 31 -10.04 -9.64 8.56
C ALA A 31 -10.14 -10.23 9.99
N PRO A 32 -10.00 -9.45 11.09
CA PRO A 32 -10.22 -9.93 12.46
C PRO A 32 -11.68 -10.27 12.78
N LEU A 33 -12.64 -9.69 12.04
CA LEU A 33 -14.08 -9.88 12.28
C LEU A 33 -14.65 -11.11 11.56
N LEU A 34 -13.82 -11.78 10.75
CA LEU A 34 -14.21 -12.90 9.89
C LEU A 34 -13.75 -14.24 10.45
N SER A 35 -14.41 -15.31 10.02
CA SER A 35 -13.87 -16.68 10.22
C SER A 35 -12.48 -16.81 9.59
N GLU A 36 -11.66 -17.75 10.06
CA GLU A 36 -10.31 -17.96 9.52
C GLU A 36 -10.31 -18.18 7.99
N ALA A 37 -11.25 -19.00 7.49
CA ALA A 37 -11.39 -19.26 6.06
C ALA A 37 -11.73 -17.99 5.27
N SER A 38 -12.66 -17.18 5.77
CA SER A 38 -13.06 -15.91 5.15
C SER A 38 -11.96 -14.85 5.25
N SER A 39 -11.24 -14.79 6.38
CA SER A 39 -10.10 -13.91 6.61
C SER A 39 -8.96 -14.21 5.63
N LYS A 40 -8.65 -15.49 5.44
CA LYS A 40 -7.66 -15.95 4.45
C LYS A 40 -8.08 -15.61 3.02
N ALA A 41 -9.36 -15.81 2.68
CA ALA A 41 -9.89 -15.46 1.36
C ALA A 41 -9.80 -13.95 1.09
N LEU A 42 -10.15 -13.11 2.07
CA LEU A 42 -10.04 -11.66 1.99
C LEU A 42 -8.59 -11.21 1.77
N ARG A 43 -7.65 -11.71 2.60
CA ARG A 43 -6.22 -11.41 2.47
C ARG A 43 -5.68 -11.78 1.09
N LEU A 44 -6.07 -12.95 0.57
CA LEU A 44 -5.65 -13.39 -0.75
C LEU A 44 -6.22 -12.51 -1.87
N ALA A 45 -7.51 -12.13 -1.78
CA ALA A 45 -8.14 -11.25 -2.76
C ALA A 45 -7.47 -9.88 -2.78
N VAL A 46 -7.23 -9.29 -1.61
CA VAL A 46 -6.55 -8.00 -1.48
C VAL A 46 -5.12 -8.07 -1.99
N ALA A 47 -4.36 -9.11 -1.63
CA ALA A 47 -3.00 -9.29 -2.11
C ALA A 47 -2.95 -9.34 -3.64
N ARG A 48 -3.89 -10.04 -4.29
CA ARG A 48 -4.00 -10.09 -5.76
C ARG A 48 -4.29 -8.71 -6.36
N SER A 49 -5.17 -7.94 -5.75
CA SER A 49 -5.45 -6.56 -6.20
C SER A 49 -4.22 -5.66 -6.08
N MET A 50 -3.48 -5.76 -4.97
CA MET A 50 -2.24 -5.02 -4.77
C MET A 50 -1.16 -5.40 -5.79
N THR A 51 -0.99 -6.71 -6.08
CA THR A 51 -0.10 -7.18 -7.15
C THR A 51 -0.50 -6.61 -8.50
N ALA A 52 -1.79 -6.60 -8.83
CA ALA A 52 -2.25 -6.02 -10.09
C ALA A 52 -1.95 -4.52 -10.20
N ILE A 53 -2.04 -3.76 -9.10
CA ILE A 53 -1.65 -2.34 -9.07
C ILE A 53 -0.14 -2.20 -9.33
N LEU A 54 0.69 -3.02 -8.66
CA LEU A 54 2.14 -2.98 -8.86
C LEU A 54 2.51 -3.29 -10.31
N ASP A 55 2.02 -4.41 -10.85
CA ASP A 55 2.41 -4.89 -12.18
C ASP A 55 1.93 -3.97 -13.31
N ASN A 56 0.75 -3.37 -13.16
CA ASN A 56 0.13 -2.62 -14.26
C ASN A 56 0.31 -1.10 -14.15
N LEU A 57 0.62 -0.57 -12.97
CA LEU A 57 0.71 0.87 -12.73
C LEU A 57 2.07 1.28 -12.18
N VAL A 58 2.50 0.72 -11.04
CA VAL A 58 3.70 1.18 -10.35
C VAL A 58 4.97 0.79 -11.11
N ASN A 59 5.15 -0.51 -11.40
CA ASN A 59 6.37 -0.99 -12.06
C ASN A 59 6.57 -0.35 -13.45
N PRO A 60 5.54 -0.25 -14.32
CA PRO A 60 5.70 0.44 -15.60
C PRO A 60 6.09 1.91 -15.45
N VAL A 61 5.57 2.60 -14.42
CA VAL A 61 5.95 3.99 -14.12
C VAL A 61 7.41 4.09 -13.70
N LEU A 62 7.88 3.19 -12.83
CA LEU A 62 9.26 3.20 -12.36
C LEU A 62 10.25 2.78 -13.47
N GLU A 63 9.87 1.86 -14.34
CA GLU A 63 10.66 1.48 -15.52
C GLU A 63 10.82 2.64 -16.51
N GLU A 64 9.74 3.38 -16.78
CA GLU A 64 9.78 4.54 -17.69
C GLU A 64 10.43 5.77 -17.03
N TYR A 65 10.29 5.92 -15.70
CA TYR A 65 10.78 7.06 -14.93
C TYR A 65 11.56 6.63 -13.67
N PRO A 66 12.80 6.09 -13.80
CA PRO A 66 13.55 5.55 -12.66
C PRO A 66 13.87 6.56 -11.56
N GLY A 67 13.93 7.86 -11.89
CA GLY A 67 14.11 8.93 -10.90
C GLY A 67 12.94 9.09 -9.92
N LEU A 68 11.85 8.34 -10.10
CA LEU A 68 10.73 8.25 -9.18
C LEU A 68 10.84 7.08 -8.20
N GLU A 69 11.83 6.20 -8.39
CA GLU A 69 12.09 5.13 -7.44
C GLU A 69 12.56 5.74 -6.11
N VAL A 70 11.98 5.24 -5.03
CA VAL A 70 12.35 5.65 -3.67
C VAL A 70 13.42 4.67 -3.20
N ASP A 71 14.52 5.18 -2.69
CA ASP A 71 15.61 4.33 -2.20
C ASP A 71 15.20 3.52 -0.95
N GLU A 72 15.96 2.46 -0.70
CA GLU A 72 15.68 1.50 0.37
C GLU A 72 15.69 2.15 1.76
N ASP A 73 16.58 3.13 1.99
CA ASP A 73 16.67 3.85 3.26
C ASP A 73 15.38 4.65 3.52
N THR A 74 14.89 5.36 2.51
CA THR A 74 13.63 6.10 2.58
C THR A 74 12.44 5.16 2.78
N TRP A 75 12.44 3.99 2.14
CA TRP A 75 11.44 2.95 2.41
C TRP A 75 11.48 2.46 3.86
N GLY A 76 12.68 2.24 4.40
CA GLY A 76 12.90 1.86 5.79
C GLY A 76 12.28 2.88 6.76
N ASP A 77 12.52 4.16 6.51
CA ASP A 77 11.98 5.26 7.32
C ASP A 77 10.45 5.32 7.25
N ILE A 78 9.86 5.20 6.06
CA ILE A 78 8.41 5.18 5.88
C ILE A 78 7.79 4.00 6.64
N ALA A 79 8.36 2.80 6.50
CA ALA A 79 7.88 1.59 7.16
C ALA A 79 7.95 1.73 8.70
N ALA A 80 9.07 2.24 9.23
CA ALA A 80 9.27 2.47 10.65
C ALA A 80 8.28 3.51 11.20
N ASN A 81 8.06 4.61 10.48
CA ASN A 81 7.08 5.64 10.86
C ASN A 81 5.65 5.07 10.91
N ARG A 82 5.26 4.25 9.92
CA ARG A 82 3.94 3.61 9.91
C ARG A 82 3.78 2.56 11.00
N ALA A 83 4.81 1.77 11.29
CA ALA A 83 4.79 0.83 12.41
C ALA A 83 4.58 1.56 13.75
N ARG A 84 5.29 2.68 13.96
CA ARG A 84 5.11 3.54 15.14
C ARG A 84 3.68 4.11 15.22
N ALA A 85 3.11 4.58 14.11
CA ALA A 85 1.74 5.09 14.08
C ALA A 85 0.69 4.03 14.47
N ARG A 86 0.85 2.78 13.99
CA ARG A 86 -0.04 1.66 14.35
C ARG A 86 0.03 1.32 15.84
N LEU A 87 1.23 1.32 16.43
CA LEU A 87 1.43 1.10 17.86
C LEU A 87 0.76 2.19 18.71
N ALA A 88 0.89 3.45 18.29
CA ALA A 88 0.23 4.57 18.97
C ALA A 88 -1.30 4.47 18.90
N ALA A 89 -1.86 4.13 17.73
CA ALA A 89 -3.29 3.92 17.56
C ALA A 89 -3.83 2.78 18.45
N ALA A 90 -3.13 1.63 18.48
CA ALA A 90 -3.54 0.48 19.29
C ALA A 90 -3.52 0.77 20.80
N THR A 91 -2.58 1.60 21.26
CA THR A 91 -2.48 1.99 22.68
C THR A 91 -3.62 2.92 23.07
N ASN A 92 -4.02 3.84 22.19
CA ASN A 92 -5.13 4.76 22.44
C ASN A 92 -6.50 4.05 22.43
N SER A 93 -6.68 3.03 21.58
CA SER A 93 -7.90 2.20 21.56
C SER A 93 -8.06 1.27 22.77
N SER A 94 -7.06 1.15 23.64
CA SER A 94 -7.10 0.31 24.86
C SER A 94 -7.49 1.11 26.12
N ASN A 95 -7.66 2.43 26.01
CA ASN A 95 -8.00 3.35 27.11
C ASN A 95 -9.42 3.94 27.01
N GLU A 96 -10.24 3.49 26.05
CA GLU A 96 -11.69 3.75 25.95
C GLU A 96 -12.47 2.48 26.30
#